data_AF-A0A086A3K5-F1
#
_entry.id   AF-A0A086A3K5-F1
#
_cell.length_a   1.000
_cell.length_b   1.000
_cell.length_c   1.000
_cell.angle_alpha   90.00
_cell.angle_beta   90.00
_cell.angle_gamma   90.00
#
_symmetry.space_group_name_H-M   'P 1'
#
loop_
_entity.id
_entity.type
_entity.pdbx_description
1 polymer ?
#
loop_
_entity_poly.entity_id
_entity_poly.type
_entity_poly.pdbx_seq_one_letter_code
_entity_poly.pdbx_strand_id
1 'polypeptide(L)'
;MKPNNIFKRIMTGIALIFGFLSYSQVGLGTPTPHPSSDLDLGADNKALYLNRVSNTTVINDPQPGMLVFDTSEHCVKAYQDDPPKWSGCLDSASGTVSGFTCSSASFTPATATQGAAYTGTLTIPYTGGNGGTYTAQSFTQNGLTFTLTAGNFSIGTGNLVYNINGIPIASGTTSVNIMAGGQSCNGLTLNVNP
;
A
#
# COMPACT_ATOMS: atom_id res chain seq x y z
N MET A 1 -30.43 -29.69 63.16
CA MET A 1 -30.94 -29.60 61.77
C MET A 1 -29.89 -30.19 60.84
N LYS A 2 -30.22 -31.26 60.08
CA LYS A 2 -29.30 -31.83 59.07
C LYS A 2 -29.27 -30.90 57.83
N PRO A 3 -28.09 -30.60 57.24
CA PRO A 3 -28.03 -29.81 56.01
C PRO A 3 -28.78 -30.54 54.90
N ASN A 4 -29.68 -29.83 54.20
CA ASN A 4 -30.49 -30.42 53.14
C ASN A 4 -29.67 -30.61 51.86
N ASN A 5 -29.12 -31.82 51.67
CA ASN A 5 -28.22 -32.17 50.56
C ASN A 5 -28.85 -31.96 49.17
N ILE A 6 -30.18 -31.95 49.07
CA ILE A 6 -30.91 -31.66 47.83
C ILE A 6 -30.74 -30.19 47.41
N PHE A 7 -30.87 -29.25 48.36
CA PHE A 7 -30.70 -27.82 48.08
C PHE A 7 -29.27 -27.52 47.59
N LYS A 8 -28.27 -28.17 48.20
CA LYS A 8 -26.87 -28.04 47.80
C LYS A 8 -26.62 -28.56 46.37
N ARG A 9 -27.23 -29.70 46.00
CA ARG A 9 -27.14 -30.28 44.65
C ARG A 9 -27.84 -29.42 43.59
N ILE A 10 -29.01 -28.87 43.91
CA ILE A 10 -29.72 -27.94 43.02
C ILE A 10 -28.89 -26.68 42.79
N MET A 11 -28.30 -26.12 43.85
CA MET A 11 -27.49 -24.90 43.75
C MET A 11 -26.18 -25.13 42.96
N THR A 12 -25.54 -26.29 43.10
CA THR A 12 -24.39 -26.69 42.26
C THR A 12 -24.80 -26.90 40.80
N GLY A 13 -25.99 -27.48 40.54
CA GLY A 13 -26.52 -27.65 39.18
C GLY A 13 -26.82 -26.31 38.49
N ILE A 14 -27.43 -25.35 39.21
CA ILE A 14 -27.69 -24.00 38.69
C ILE A 14 -26.37 -23.27 38.39
N ALA A 15 -25.36 -23.38 39.25
CA ALA A 15 -24.04 -22.77 39.01
C ALA A 15 -23.33 -23.34 37.77
N LEU A 16 -23.48 -24.64 37.47
CA LEU A 16 -22.94 -25.26 36.27
C LEU A 16 -23.66 -24.81 34.99
N ILE A 17 -24.98 -24.62 35.03
CA ILE A 17 -25.78 -24.18 33.88
C ILE A 17 -25.49 -22.70 33.53
N PHE A 18 -25.26 -21.85 34.54
CA PHE A 18 -24.91 -20.44 34.31
C PHE A 18 -23.56 -20.25 33.60
N GLY A 19 -22.64 -21.22 33.68
CA GLY A 19 -21.35 -21.17 32.98
C GLY A 19 -21.43 -21.32 31.45
N PHE A 20 -22.57 -21.78 30.91
CA PHE A 20 -22.74 -22.00 29.46
C PHE A 20 -23.44 -20.83 28.73
N LEU A 21 -23.93 -19.82 29.45
CA LEU A 21 -24.61 -18.66 28.86
C LEU A 21 -23.75 -17.38 28.82
N SER A 22 -22.50 -17.46 29.28
CA SER A 22 -21.54 -16.35 29.19
C SER A 22 -20.86 -16.34 27.82
N TYR A 23 -21.04 -15.26 27.07
CA TYR A 23 -20.29 -14.99 25.85
C TYR A 23 -18.78 -14.90 26.15
N SER A 24 -17.95 -15.61 25.38
CA SER A 24 -16.49 -15.64 25.54
C SER A 24 -15.76 -14.50 24.80
N GLN A 25 -16.43 -13.36 24.61
CA GLN A 25 -15.86 -12.18 23.95
C GLN A 25 -14.97 -11.40 24.92
N VAL A 26 -13.81 -10.94 24.44
CA VAL A 26 -12.87 -10.15 25.26
C VAL A 26 -13.09 -8.67 24.98
N GLY A 27 -13.69 -7.97 25.93
CA GLY A 27 -13.75 -6.50 25.94
C GLY A 27 -12.58 -5.91 26.70
N LEU A 28 -11.80 -5.04 26.06
CA LEU A 28 -10.79 -4.23 26.72
C LEU A 28 -11.21 -2.76 26.70
N GLY A 29 -11.51 -2.22 27.89
CA GLY A 29 -11.98 -0.84 28.02
C GLY A 29 -13.46 -0.62 27.70
N THR A 30 -14.23 -1.69 27.46
CA THR A 30 -15.70 -1.63 27.31
C THR A 30 -16.37 -2.74 28.12
N PRO A 31 -17.46 -2.45 28.88
CA PRO A 31 -18.26 -3.46 29.56
C PRO A 31 -19.28 -4.14 28.64
N THR A 32 -19.48 -3.62 27.42
CA THR A 32 -20.44 -4.13 26.44
C THR A 32 -19.74 -4.34 25.09
N PRO A 33 -18.93 -5.40 24.94
CA PRO A 33 -18.26 -5.67 23.68
C PRO A 33 -19.28 -5.94 22.58
N HIS A 34 -18.98 -5.55 21.35
CA HIS A 34 -19.88 -5.73 20.22
C HIS A 34 -20.20 -7.23 20.01
N PRO A 35 -21.46 -7.63 19.73
CA PRO A 35 -21.83 -9.05 19.59
C PRO A 35 -21.13 -9.80 18.45
N SER A 36 -20.55 -9.06 17.50
CA SER A 36 -19.80 -9.62 16.36
C SER A 36 -18.28 -9.56 16.54
N SER A 37 -17.77 -9.29 17.75
CA SER A 37 -16.33 -9.21 18.02
C SER A 37 -15.88 -10.30 18.99
N ASP A 38 -14.82 -11.02 18.62
CA ASP A 38 -14.08 -11.87 19.56
C ASP A 38 -13.15 -11.03 20.46
N LEU A 39 -12.66 -9.89 19.96
CA LEU A 39 -11.90 -8.87 20.69
C LEU A 39 -12.47 -7.47 20.37
N ASP A 40 -12.87 -6.72 21.40
CA ASP A 40 -13.36 -5.34 21.29
C ASP A 40 -12.47 -4.39 22.11
N LEU A 41 -12.03 -3.30 21.48
CA LEU A 41 -11.19 -2.27 22.09
C LEU A 41 -12.00 -0.97 22.21
N GLY A 42 -12.54 -0.69 23.40
CA GLY A 42 -13.53 0.38 23.59
C GLY A 42 -13.02 1.66 24.24
N ALA A 43 -11.72 1.79 24.50
CA ALA A 43 -11.15 3.01 25.07
C ALA A 43 -11.19 4.16 24.05
N ASP A 44 -11.56 5.37 24.48
CA ASP A 44 -11.67 6.57 23.65
C ASP A 44 -10.33 7.26 23.34
N ASN A 45 -9.26 6.84 24.02
CA ASN A 45 -7.94 7.46 23.96
C ASN A 45 -6.78 6.46 23.86
N LYS A 46 -7.06 5.20 23.52
CA LYS A 46 -6.05 4.15 23.31
C LYS A 46 -6.26 3.47 21.97
N ALA A 47 -5.25 2.75 21.53
CA ALA A 47 -5.28 1.98 20.29
C ALA A 47 -4.57 0.64 20.46
N LEU A 48 -4.74 -0.25 19.49
CA LEU A 48 -3.94 -1.46 19.39
C LEU A 48 -2.49 -1.09 19.08
N TYR A 49 -1.57 -1.44 19.97
CA TYR A 49 -0.14 -1.31 19.73
C TYR A 49 0.38 -2.58 19.05
N LEU A 50 0.49 -2.54 17.72
CA LEU A 50 0.92 -3.69 16.91
C LEU A 50 2.38 -4.06 17.14
N ASN A 51 2.70 -5.32 16.90
CA ASN A 51 4.09 -5.79 16.83
C ASN A 51 4.84 -5.00 15.74
N ARG A 52 6.03 -4.50 16.09
CA ARG A 52 6.87 -3.68 15.21
C ARG A 52 8.03 -4.52 14.69
N VAL A 53 8.13 -4.65 13.37
CA VAL A 53 9.16 -5.45 12.69
C VAL A 53 9.97 -4.57 11.73
N SER A 54 11.26 -4.87 11.55
CA SER A 54 12.13 -4.08 10.66
C SER A 54 11.76 -4.19 9.18
N ASN A 55 11.13 -5.30 8.81
CA ASN A 55 10.45 -5.55 7.54
C ASN A 55 9.70 -6.89 7.70
N THR A 56 8.87 -7.28 6.73
CA THR A 56 8.02 -8.46 6.85
C THR A 56 8.74 -9.81 6.67
N THR A 57 9.99 -9.85 6.20
CA THR A 57 10.74 -11.10 5.99
C THR A 57 11.23 -11.74 7.28
N VAL A 58 11.19 -11.01 8.41
CA VAL A 58 11.54 -11.57 9.74
C VAL A 58 10.49 -12.54 10.29
N ILE A 59 9.33 -12.63 9.63
CA ILE A 59 8.22 -13.52 9.99
C ILE A 59 8.31 -14.78 9.11
N ASN A 60 8.81 -15.88 9.67
CA ASN A 60 9.15 -17.09 8.92
C ASN A 60 7.95 -17.95 8.49
N ASP A 61 6.79 -17.80 9.14
CA ASP A 61 5.56 -18.54 8.85
C ASP A 61 4.33 -17.61 8.96
N PRO A 62 4.19 -16.64 8.04
CA PRO A 62 3.08 -15.71 8.09
C PRO A 62 1.75 -16.41 7.74
N GLN A 63 0.72 -16.15 8.53
CA GLN A 63 -0.63 -16.68 8.36
C GLN A 63 -1.58 -15.60 7.86
N PRO A 64 -2.56 -15.93 6.98
CA PRO A 64 -3.56 -14.96 6.52
C PRO A 64 -4.29 -14.28 7.70
N GLY A 65 -4.44 -12.95 7.62
CA GLY A 65 -5.08 -12.13 8.65
C GLY A 65 -4.12 -11.51 9.67
N MET A 66 -2.81 -11.76 9.59
CA MET A 66 -1.82 -11.08 10.44
C MET A 66 -1.69 -9.60 10.09
N LEU A 67 -1.53 -8.75 11.11
CA LEU A 67 -1.22 -7.31 11.00
C LEU A 67 0.08 -6.99 11.73
N VAL A 68 0.96 -6.20 11.12
CA VAL A 68 2.21 -5.73 11.72
C VAL A 68 2.49 -4.27 11.37
N PHE A 69 3.28 -3.59 12.20
CA PHE A 69 3.84 -2.29 11.87
C PHE A 69 5.27 -2.47 11.34
N ASP A 70 5.50 -2.13 10.08
CA ASP A 70 6.82 -2.13 9.46
C ASP A 70 7.56 -0.85 9.85
N THR A 71 8.67 -0.96 10.57
CA THR A 71 9.43 0.20 11.05
C THR A 71 10.34 0.81 9.99
N SER A 72 10.62 0.10 8.89
CA SER A 72 11.38 0.66 7.78
C SER A 72 10.49 1.58 6.93
N GLU A 73 9.29 1.12 6.62
CA GLU A 73 8.30 1.87 5.81
C GLU A 73 7.35 2.74 6.67
N HIS A 74 7.43 2.63 8.00
CA HIS A 74 6.64 3.41 8.96
C HIS A 74 5.11 3.24 8.80
N CYS A 75 4.64 2.04 8.47
CA CYS A 75 3.24 1.80 8.14
C CYS A 75 2.73 0.42 8.61
N VAL A 76 1.41 0.23 8.60
CA VAL A 76 0.78 -1.08 8.88
C VAL A 76 0.73 -1.91 7.61
N LYS A 77 1.06 -3.20 7.70
CA LYS A 77 0.92 -4.20 6.62
C LYS A 77 0.07 -5.37 7.10
N ALA A 78 -0.68 -5.96 6.17
CA ALA A 78 -1.49 -7.16 6.38
C ALA A 78 -0.94 -8.33 5.56
N TYR A 79 -0.99 -9.55 6.10
CA TYR A 79 -0.75 -10.75 5.31
C TYR A 79 -2.08 -11.26 4.77
N GLN A 80 -2.28 -11.12 3.46
CA GLN A 80 -3.58 -11.28 2.78
C GLN A 80 -3.39 -11.78 1.33
N ASP A 81 -4.47 -11.84 0.53
CA ASP A 81 -4.54 -12.36 -0.85
C ASP A 81 -4.56 -13.90 -1.01
N ASP A 82 -4.78 -14.34 -2.26
CA ASP A 82 -4.77 -15.73 -2.72
C ASP A 82 -3.94 -15.84 -4.03
N PRO A 83 -2.71 -16.39 -4.01
CA PRO A 83 -2.02 -16.95 -2.83
C PRO A 83 -1.60 -15.88 -1.80
N PRO A 84 -1.53 -16.23 -0.49
CA PRO A 84 -1.21 -15.28 0.57
C PRO A 84 0.16 -14.61 0.42
N LYS A 85 0.20 -13.29 0.65
CA LYS A 85 1.40 -12.44 0.66
C LYS A 85 1.21 -11.21 1.54
N TRP A 86 2.30 -10.54 1.89
CA TRP A 86 2.21 -9.25 2.56
C TRP A 86 1.68 -8.17 1.60
N SER A 87 0.74 -7.37 2.09
CA SER A 87 0.28 -6.14 1.44
C SER A 87 1.39 -5.08 1.42
N GLY A 88 1.18 -4.04 0.63
CA GLY A 88 1.84 -2.74 0.88
C GLY A 88 1.31 -2.08 2.16
N CYS A 89 1.66 -0.82 2.39
CA CYS A 89 1.12 -0.06 3.51
C CYS A 89 -0.42 0.06 3.41
N LEU A 90 -1.15 -0.24 4.48
CA LEU A 90 -2.62 -0.18 4.52
C LEU A 90 -3.17 1.25 4.41
N ASP A 91 -2.35 2.27 4.66
CA ASP A 91 -2.70 3.69 4.47
C ASP A 91 -2.37 4.21 3.07
N SER A 92 -1.90 3.34 2.17
CA SER A 92 -1.64 3.69 0.76
C SER A 92 -2.96 3.97 0.06
N ALA A 93 -3.55 5.15 0.29
CA ALA A 93 -4.57 5.65 -0.60
C ALA A 93 -3.95 5.67 -2.00
N SER A 94 -4.59 5.00 -2.96
CA SER A 94 -4.17 5.08 -4.35
C SER A 94 -4.00 6.54 -4.72
N GLY A 95 -2.79 6.88 -5.14
CA GLY A 95 -2.45 8.21 -5.59
C GLY A 95 -3.32 8.58 -6.77
N THR A 96 -3.93 9.75 -6.73
CA THR A 96 -4.63 10.34 -7.86
C THR A 96 -4.08 11.73 -8.13
N VAL A 97 -4.14 12.14 -9.40
CA VAL A 97 -3.86 13.50 -9.82
C VAL A 97 -5.05 14.02 -10.61
N SER A 98 -5.27 15.32 -10.58
CA SER A 98 -6.34 15.95 -11.36
C SER A 98 -6.00 15.98 -12.84
N GLY A 99 -4.72 16.07 -13.19
CA GLY A 99 -4.25 16.02 -14.56
C GLY A 99 -2.73 16.18 -14.70
N PHE A 100 -2.20 15.64 -15.79
CA PHE A 100 -0.82 15.87 -16.23
C PHE A 100 -0.75 17.09 -17.15
N THR A 101 0.31 17.87 -17.05
CA THR A 101 0.63 18.95 -17.98
C THR A 101 1.63 18.45 -19.02
N CYS A 102 1.20 17.52 -19.88
CA CYS A 102 2.07 16.79 -20.81
C CYS A 102 2.84 17.68 -21.78
N SER A 103 2.26 18.81 -22.18
CA SER A 103 2.92 19.81 -23.03
C SER A 103 4.12 20.48 -22.37
N SER A 104 4.20 20.43 -21.03
CA SER A 104 5.32 20.94 -20.22
C SER A 104 6.26 19.82 -19.77
N ALA A 105 6.05 18.58 -20.21
CA ALA A 105 6.96 17.49 -19.92
C ALA A 105 8.28 17.68 -20.68
N SER A 106 9.38 17.26 -20.06
CA SER A 106 10.72 17.48 -20.60
C SER A 106 11.59 16.24 -20.48
N PHE A 107 12.30 15.94 -21.56
CA PHE A 107 13.40 14.98 -21.55
C PHE A 107 14.72 15.70 -21.23
N THR A 108 15.58 15.08 -20.44
CA THR A 108 16.91 15.60 -20.14
C THR A 108 17.92 14.45 -20.14
N PRO A 109 18.85 14.39 -21.11
CA PRO A 109 19.04 15.29 -22.26
C PRO A 109 17.82 15.37 -23.20
N ALA A 110 17.67 16.48 -23.94
CA ALA A 110 16.50 16.69 -24.81
C ALA A 110 16.50 15.86 -26.10
N THR A 111 17.64 15.25 -26.45
CA THR A 111 17.81 14.42 -27.65
C THR A 111 18.67 13.21 -27.34
N ALA A 112 18.43 12.11 -28.04
CA ALA A 112 19.32 10.95 -28.07
C ALA A 112 19.99 10.80 -29.45
N THR A 113 20.92 9.86 -29.59
CA THR A 113 21.58 9.54 -30.87
C THR A 113 21.49 8.02 -31.09
N GLN A 114 21.14 7.62 -32.32
CA GLN A 114 21.03 6.21 -32.69
C GLN A 114 22.36 5.47 -32.46
N GLY A 115 22.29 4.28 -31.86
CA GLY A 115 23.47 3.47 -31.57
C GLY A 115 24.37 3.99 -30.45
N ALA A 116 24.11 5.16 -29.87
CA ALA A 116 24.84 5.70 -28.73
C ALA A 116 24.11 5.43 -27.40
N ALA A 117 24.86 5.22 -26.32
CA ALA A 117 24.28 5.10 -25.00
C ALA A 117 23.58 6.41 -24.59
N TYR A 118 22.35 6.29 -24.10
CA TYR A 118 21.57 7.39 -23.54
C TYR A 118 21.33 7.13 -22.06
N THR A 119 21.52 8.16 -21.24
CA THR A 119 21.14 8.16 -19.83
C THR A 119 20.55 9.52 -19.51
N GLY A 120 19.31 9.53 -19.03
CA GLY A 120 18.57 10.76 -18.83
C GLY A 120 17.29 10.55 -18.04
N THR A 121 16.43 11.54 -18.06
CA THR A 121 15.14 11.53 -17.38
C THR A 121 14.03 12.06 -18.27
N LEU A 122 12.80 11.61 -18.02
CA LEU A 122 11.57 12.22 -18.49
C LEU A 122 10.82 12.74 -17.26
N THR A 123 10.64 14.05 -17.19
CA THR A 123 9.89 14.73 -16.11
C THR A 123 8.53 15.16 -16.65
N ILE A 124 7.46 14.75 -15.98
CA ILE A 124 6.08 15.06 -16.35
C ILE A 124 5.42 15.80 -15.18
N PRO A 125 5.15 17.10 -15.30
CA PRO A 125 4.47 17.82 -14.24
C PRO A 125 2.98 17.43 -14.16
N TYR A 126 2.42 17.51 -12.96
CA TYR A 126 1.01 17.24 -12.67
C TYR A 126 0.43 18.24 -11.69
N THR A 127 -0.90 18.27 -11.62
CA THR A 127 -1.68 19.11 -10.69
C THR A 127 -2.68 18.26 -9.89
N GLY A 128 -3.09 18.78 -8.74
CA GLY A 128 -4.12 18.18 -7.88
C GLY A 128 -3.78 16.77 -7.38
N GLY A 129 -2.52 16.51 -7.06
CA GLY A 129 -2.10 15.29 -6.36
C GLY A 129 -2.69 15.22 -4.95
N ASN A 130 -3.09 14.03 -4.55
CA ASN A 130 -3.77 13.78 -3.26
C ASN A 130 -2.85 13.27 -2.14
N GLY A 131 -1.53 13.18 -2.34
CA GLY A 131 -0.60 12.59 -1.37
C GLY A 131 -0.48 11.06 -1.45
N GLY A 132 -1.34 10.40 -2.21
CA GLY A 132 -1.40 8.94 -2.29
C GLY A 132 -0.27 8.34 -3.12
N THR A 133 -0.12 7.01 -3.02
CA THR A 133 0.99 6.26 -3.61
C THR A 133 0.77 5.95 -5.10
N TYR A 134 1.83 5.97 -5.89
CA TYR A 134 1.88 5.36 -7.22
C TYR A 134 2.91 4.22 -7.24
N THR A 135 2.59 3.15 -7.97
CA THR A 135 3.45 1.96 -8.07
C THR A 135 4.64 2.20 -9.00
N ALA A 136 5.68 1.37 -8.85
CA ALA A 136 6.79 1.37 -9.79
C ALA A 136 6.32 0.93 -11.20
N GLN A 137 6.93 1.49 -12.23
CA GLN A 137 6.67 1.15 -13.63
C GLN A 137 7.99 0.97 -14.39
N SER A 138 8.02 0.03 -15.34
CA SER A 138 9.15 -0.15 -16.23
C SER A 138 8.68 -0.63 -17.60
N PHE A 139 9.16 0.02 -18.67
CA PHE A 139 8.87 -0.38 -20.05
C PHE A 139 10.02 0.07 -20.98
N THR A 140 10.08 -0.50 -22.18
CA THR A 140 11.11 -0.18 -23.17
C THR A 140 10.47 0.31 -24.47
N GLN A 141 11.00 1.40 -25.03
CA GLN A 141 10.58 1.97 -26.30
C GLN A 141 11.82 2.40 -27.10
N ASN A 142 11.92 1.98 -28.36
CA ASN A 142 13.07 2.28 -29.23
C ASN A 142 14.43 1.95 -28.57
N GLY A 143 14.55 0.85 -27.83
CA GLY A 143 15.81 0.48 -27.14
C GLY A 143 16.15 1.31 -25.90
N LEU A 144 15.28 2.24 -25.51
CA LEU A 144 15.36 3.01 -24.27
C LEU A 144 14.41 2.44 -23.24
N THR A 145 14.91 2.12 -22.05
CA THR A 145 14.14 1.64 -20.90
C THR A 145 13.81 2.81 -20.00
N PHE A 146 12.51 2.98 -19.74
CA PHE A 146 11.93 3.98 -18.85
C PHE A 146 11.57 3.32 -17.53
N THR A 147 12.04 3.86 -16.42
CA THR A 147 11.81 3.32 -15.08
C THR A 147 11.31 4.41 -14.15
N LEU A 148 10.12 4.22 -13.59
CA LEU A 148 9.59 5.00 -12.48
C LEU A 148 9.70 4.15 -11.21
N THR A 149 10.41 4.66 -10.20
CA THR A 149 10.42 4.06 -8.87
C THR A 149 9.09 4.35 -8.17
N ALA A 150 8.59 3.40 -7.37
CA ALA A 150 7.39 3.63 -6.56
C ALA A 150 7.57 4.84 -5.63
N GLY A 151 6.48 5.56 -5.36
CA GLY A 151 6.52 6.76 -4.52
C GLY A 151 5.12 7.33 -4.27
N ASN A 152 5.06 8.60 -3.88
CA ASN A 152 3.83 9.31 -3.56
C ASN A 152 3.70 10.55 -4.42
N PHE A 153 2.48 10.87 -4.86
CA PHE A 153 2.21 12.19 -5.39
C PHE A 153 2.36 13.24 -4.29
N SER A 154 2.91 14.41 -4.63
CA SER A 154 2.84 15.57 -3.76
C SER A 154 1.40 16.06 -3.66
N ILE A 155 1.02 16.62 -2.51
CA ILE A 155 -0.27 17.28 -2.37
C ILE A 155 -0.26 18.56 -3.22
N GLY A 156 -1.22 18.69 -4.14
CA GLY A 156 -1.26 19.82 -5.08
C GLY A 156 -0.44 19.55 -6.34
N THR A 157 0.59 20.36 -6.62
CA THR A 157 1.40 20.24 -7.84
C THR A 157 2.69 19.47 -7.59
N GLY A 158 3.16 18.72 -8.57
CA GLY A 158 4.44 18.02 -8.49
C GLY A 158 4.87 17.44 -9.82
N ASN A 159 5.88 16.56 -9.78
CA ASN A 159 6.49 15.95 -10.96
C ASN A 159 6.54 14.44 -10.84
N LEU A 160 6.23 13.74 -11.94
CA LEU A 160 6.51 12.32 -12.11
C LEU A 160 7.79 12.19 -12.93
N VAL A 161 8.80 11.49 -12.40
CA VAL A 161 10.14 11.43 -13.00
C VAL A 161 10.49 9.99 -13.34
N TYR A 162 10.68 9.71 -14.63
CA TYR A 162 11.20 8.44 -15.13
C TYR A 162 12.70 8.56 -15.37
N ASN A 163 13.47 7.60 -14.86
CA ASN A 163 14.85 7.39 -15.28
C ASN A 163 14.86 6.65 -16.61
N ILE A 164 15.76 7.05 -17.51
CA ILE A 164 15.88 6.49 -18.85
C ILE A 164 17.31 6.02 -19.06
N ASN A 165 17.47 4.77 -19.49
CA ASN A 165 18.77 4.24 -19.94
C ASN A 165 18.59 3.35 -21.18
N GLY A 166 19.66 3.17 -21.95
CA GLY A 166 19.66 2.24 -23.09
C GLY A 166 20.39 2.79 -24.31
N ILE A 167 20.16 2.15 -25.46
CA ILE A 167 20.77 2.51 -26.74
C ILE A 167 19.65 2.59 -27.79
N PRO A 168 19.35 3.77 -28.36
CA PRO A 168 18.31 3.88 -29.36
C PRO A 168 18.61 3.04 -30.61
N ILE A 169 17.63 2.26 -31.06
CA ILE A 169 17.78 1.35 -32.20
C ILE A 169 17.47 2.01 -33.54
N ALA A 170 16.60 3.01 -33.56
CA ALA A 170 16.21 3.78 -34.73
C ALA A 170 16.28 5.29 -34.45
N SER A 171 16.73 6.06 -35.44
CA SER A 171 16.61 7.53 -35.46
C SER A 171 15.18 7.97 -35.80
N GLY A 172 14.88 9.24 -35.54
CA GLY A 172 13.54 9.83 -35.68
C GLY A 172 12.89 10.12 -34.33
N THR A 173 11.56 10.11 -34.30
CA THR A 173 10.80 10.45 -33.08
C THR A 173 10.42 9.20 -32.29
N THR A 174 10.82 9.17 -31.02
CA THR A 174 10.39 8.14 -30.06
C THR A 174 9.21 8.68 -29.25
N SER A 175 8.03 8.10 -29.44
CA SER A 175 6.81 8.50 -28.72
C SER A 175 6.51 7.56 -27.56
N VAL A 176 6.11 8.11 -26.41
CA VAL A 176 5.69 7.35 -25.23
C VAL A 176 4.38 7.89 -24.66
N ASN A 177 3.57 7.01 -24.08
CA ASN A 177 2.34 7.35 -23.37
C ASN A 177 2.45 6.84 -21.94
N ILE A 178 2.10 7.68 -20.97
CA ILE A 178 2.18 7.36 -19.55
C ILE A 178 0.78 7.28 -18.96
N MET A 179 0.54 6.28 -18.11
CA MET A 179 -0.70 6.15 -17.33
C MET A 179 -0.33 6.02 -15.85
N ALA A 180 -0.75 6.98 -15.04
CA ALA A 180 -0.52 7.01 -13.61
C ALA A 180 -1.52 7.95 -12.92
N GLY A 181 -1.81 7.73 -11.64
CA GLY A 181 -2.67 8.63 -10.87
C GLY A 181 -4.12 8.75 -11.39
N GLY A 182 -4.62 7.71 -12.07
CA GLY A 182 -5.93 7.74 -12.73
C GLY A 182 -6.00 8.58 -14.01
N GLN A 183 -4.87 9.11 -14.49
CA GLN A 183 -4.79 9.98 -15.66
C GLN A 183 -3.87 9.38 -16.73
N SER A 184 -4.05 9.85 -17.97
CA SER A 184 -3.18 9.53 -19.10
C SER A 184 -2.43 10.77 -19.56
N CYS A 185 -1.18 10.58 -19.97
CA CYS A 185 -0.33 11.60 -20.54
C CYS A 185 0.21 11.12 -21.88
N ASN A 186 -0.29 11.71 -22.96
CA ASN A 186 0.01 11.31 -24.34
C ASN A 186 0.84 12.38 -25.05
N GLY A 187 1.46 12.00 -26.17
CA GLY A 187 2.19 12.94 -27.02
C GLY A 187 3.56 13.33 -26.50
N LEU A 188 4.14 12.54 -25.59
CA LEU A 188 5.51 12.73 -25.11
C LEU A 188 6.47 12.19 -26.17
N THR A 189 7.39 13.02 -26.64
CA THR A 189 8.30 12.68 -27.74
C THR A 189 9.76 13.01 -27.40
N LEU A 190 10.66 12.08 -27.70
CA LEU A 190 12.11 12.27 -27.66
C LEU A 190 12.66 12.17 -29.09
N ASN A 191 13.39 13.20 -29.52
CA ASN A 191 14.07 13.16 -30.81
C ASN A 191 15.35 12.34 -30.72
N VAL A 192 15.54 11.43 -31.68
CA VAL A 192 16.71 10.58 -31.82
C VAL A 192 17.42 10.95 -33.11
N ASN A 193 18.59 11.56 -32.99
CA ASN A 193 19.43 11.90 -34.11
C ASN A 193 20.01 10.62 -34.76
N PRO A 194 20.27 10.64 -36.08
CA PRO A 194 21.02 9.58 -36.76
C PRO A 194 22.39 9.31 -36.12
#